data_AF-A0A971E5M8-F1
#
_entry.id   AF-A0A971E5M8-F1
#
_cell.length_a   1.000
_cell.length_b   1.000
_cell.length_c   1.000
_cell.angle_alpha   90.00
_cell.angle_beta   90.00
_cell.angle_gamma   90.00
#
_symmetry.space_group_name_H-M   'P 1'
#
loop_
_entity.id
_entity.type
_entity.pdbx_description
1 polymer ?
#
loop_
_entity_poly.entity_id
_entity_poly.type
_entity_poly.pdbx_seq_one_letter_code
_entity_poly.pdbx_strand_id
1 'polypeptide(L)'
;MRLPIIDGHNDSLGHLAPFTPESVQDFFVRHTERHIDLPRAREGGLGASFFSVFVSAPRTGAESKPVPTPDADRGTKTAIDAGRSTDAAQDPARGTETGKPSRPPLADPVDPSYALQAATAMVAGLFRLEAASAGQVKVVRTVGELDACLESDVLAAILHFEGA
;
A
#
# COMPACT_ATOMS: atom_id res chain seq x y z
N MET A 1 -13.30 21.97 -8.01
CA MET A 1 -12.49 21.57 -6.83
C MET A 1 -12.25 20.08 -6.90
N ARG A 2 -11.01 19.62 -6.75
CA ARG A 2 -10.71 18.21 -6.49
C ARG A 2 -10.73 18.01 -4.98
N LEU A 3 -11.45 17.01 -4.50
CA LEU A 3 -11.40 16.60 -3.09
C LEU A 3 -10.07 15.85 -2.88
N PRO A 4 -9.15 16.33 -2.02
CA PRO A 4 -7.93 15.60 -1.77
C PRO A 4 -8.24 14.30 -1.03
N ILE A 5 -7.70 13.19 -1.52
CA ILE A 5 -7.82 11.87 -0.91
C ILE A 5 -6.67 11.69 0.07
N ILE A 6 -7.01 11.22 1.27
CA ILE A 6 -6.05 10.71 2.25
C ILE A 6 -6.21 9.19 2.25
N ASP A 7 -5.15 8.50 1.84
CA ASP A 7 -5.10 7.04 1.83
C ASP A 7 -4.49 6.52 3.14
N GLY A 8 -5.16 5.57 3.78
CA GLY A 8 -4.80 5.06 5.11
C GLY A 8 -3.65 4.07 5.11
N HIS A 9 -3.25 3.51 3.96
CA HIS A 9 -2.17 2.51 3.86
C HIS A 9 -1.70 2.30 2.43
N ASN A 10 -0.39 2.38 2.18
CA ASN A 10 0.19 1.91 0.94
C ASN A 10 1.60 1.30 1.14
N ASP A 11 1.94 0.36 0.26
CA ASP A 11 3.24 -0.36 0.26
C ASP A 11 4.22 0.15 -0.81
N SER A 12 4.01 1.35 -1.33
CA SER A 12 4.80 1.87 -2.47
C SER A 12 6.27 2.02 -2.14
N LEU A 13 6.60 2.22 -0.86
CA LEU A 13 7.98 2.33 -0.39
C LEU A 13 8.77 1.05 -0.65
N GLY A 14 8.13 -0.12 -0.58
CA GLY A 14 8.78 -1.41 -0.87
C GLY A 14 9.30 -1.51 -2.31
N HIS A 15 8.66 -0.83 -3.27
CA HIS A 15 9.10 -0.79 -4.67
C HIS A 15 10.31 0.11 -4.93
N LEU A 16 10.75 0.87 -3.92
CA LEU A 16 11.91 1.77 -4.03
C LEU A 16 13.18 1.16 -3.44
N ALA A 17 13.12 -0.06 -2.88
CA ALA A 17 14.32 -0.79 -2.50
C ALA A 17 15.20 -1.04 -3.76
N PRO A 18 16.55 -0.89 -3.68
CA PRO A 18 17.38 -0.80 -2.47
C PRO A 18 17.60 0.63 -1.91
N PHE A 19 16.77 1.61 -2.29
CA PHE A 19 16.81 3.00 -1.80
C PHE A 19 18.09 3.77 -2.15
N THR A 20 18.71 3.44 -3.31
CA THR A 20 19.70 4.29 -3.96
C THR A 20 19.03 5.54 -4.53
N PRO A 21 19.78 6.62 -4.82
CA PRO A 21 19.23 7.80 -5.49
C PRO A 21 18.41 7.46 -6.73
N GLU A 22 18.88 6.53 -7.57
CA GLU A 22 18.20 6.12 -8.80
C GLU A 22 16.87 5.41 -8.49
N SER A 23 16.88 4.44 -7.57
CA SER A 23 15.66 3.68 -7.21
C SER A 23 14.59 4.55 -6.53
N VAL A 24 15.00 5.63 -5.85
CA VAL A 24 14.06 6.58 -5.24
C VAL A 24 13.42 7.48 -6.32
N GLN A 25 14.19 7.86 -7.34
CA GLN A 25 13.70 8.68 -8.44
C GLN A 25 12.59 7.99 -9.25
N ASP A 26 12.54 6.66 -9.23
CA ASP A 26 11.48 5.88 -9.87
C ASP A 26 10.07 6.29 -9.41
N PHE A 27 9.91 6.82 -8.19
CA PHE A 27 8.60 7.28 -7.70
C PHE A 27 8.05 8.46 -8.50
N PHE A 28 8.91 9.23 -9.17
CA PHE A 28 8.50 10.41 -9.94
C PHE A 28 8.18 10.11 -11.41
N VAL A 29 8.34 8.85 -11.83
CA VAL A 29 8.06 8.38 -13.19
C VAL A 29 6.77 7.57 -13.19
N ARG A 30 5.99 7.67 -14.26
CA ARG A 30 4.77 6.85 -14.42
C ARG A 30 5.14 5.41 -14.76
N HIS A 31 4.59 4.46 -14.00
CA HIS A 31 4.72 3.03 -14.27
C HIS A 31 3.39 2.42 -14.74
N THR A 32 3.41 1.23 -15.36
CA THR A 32 2.19 0.46 -15.69
C THR A 32 1.86 -0.56 -14.61
N GLU A 33 2.87 -1.11 -13.96
CA GLU A 33 2.74 -2.25 -13.02
C GLU A 33 2.60 -1.84 -11.55
N ARG A 34 2.83 -0.57 -11.19
CA ARG A 34 2.68 -0.07 -9.81
C ARG A 34 1.31 0.57 -9.63
N HIS A 35 0.82 0.68 -8.39
CA HIS A 35 -0.45 1.37 -8.11
C HIS A 35 -0.27 2.88 -7.85
N ILE A 36 0.83 3.27 -7.19
CA ILE A 36 1.10 4.66 -6.84
C ILE A 36 2.50 5.04 -7.35
N ASP A 37 2.54 6.15 -8.07
CA ASP A 37 3.70 7.00 -8.35
C ASP A 37 3.21 8.45 -8.36
N LEU A 38 4.12 9.43 -8.35
CA LEU A 38 3.73 10.84 -8.24
C LEU A 38 2.80 11.31 -9.38
N PRO A 39 3.03 10.95 -10.66
CA PRO A 39 2.10 11.31 -11.73
C PRO A 39 0.68 10.79 -11.49
N ARG A 40 0.53 9.52 -11.09
CA ARG A 40 -0.80 8.95 -10.80
C ARG A 40 -1.41 9.46 -9.51
N ALA A 41 -0.61 9.72 -8.48
CA ALA A 41 -1.07 10.34 -7.24
C ALA A 41 -1.72 11.70 -7.53
N ARG A 42 -1.05 12.55 -8.33
CA ARG A 42 -1.60 13.84 -8.79
C ARG A 42 -2.86 13.67 -9.61
N GLU A 43 -2.83 12.79 -10.62
CA GLU A 43 -4.00 12.54 -11.47
C GLU A 43 -5.18 11.92 -10.72
N GLY A 44 -4.94 11.14 -9.68
CA GLY A 44 -5.96 10.56 -8.81
C GLY A 44 -6.45 11.49 -7.70
N GLY A 45 -5.74 12.61 -7.44
CA GLY A 45 -6.06 13.52 -6.34
C GLY A 45 -5.63 13.00 -4.96
N LEU A 46 -4.63 12.13 -4.91
CA LEU A 46 -4.02 11.67 -3.67
C LEU A 46 -3.21 12.81 -3.05
N GLY A 47 -3.71 13.41 -1.97
CA GLY A 47 -3.06 14.51 -1.26
C GLY A 47 -2.17 14.04 -0.11
N ALA A 48 -2.50 12.90 0.49
CA ALA A 48 -1.68 12.27 1.52
C ALA A 48 -1.82 10.75 1.53
N SER A 49 -0.78 10.06 1.99
CA SER A 49 -0.87 8.64 2.29
C SER A 49 0.05 8.21 3.44
N PHE A 50 -0.34 7.15 4.14
CA PHE A 50 0.49 6.42 5.09
C PHE A 50 1.42 5.48 4.32
N PHE A 51 2.72 5.78 4.31
CA PHE A 51 3.73 4.95 3.66
C PHE A 51 4.24 3.90 4.64
N SER A 52 3.95 2.63 4.34
CA SER A 52 4.28 1.51 5.21
C SER A 52 5.78 1.23 5.25
N VAL A 53 6.28 1.05 6.47
CA VAL A 53 7.52 0.37 6.80
C VAL A 53 7.12 -1.05 7.16
N PHE A 54 7.10 -1.90 6.14
CA PHE A 54 6.78 -3.32 6.25
C PHE A 54 8.05 -4.16 6.05
N VAL A 55 8.42 -4.93 7.08
CA VAL A 55 9.55 -5.86 7.00
C VAL A 55 9.03 -7.25 6.66
N SER A 56 9.34 -7.70 5.45
CA SER A 56 9.03 -9.07 5.03
C SER A 56 9.84 -10.08 5.83
N ALA A 57 9.21 -11.17 6.27
CA ALA A 57 9.94 -12.30 6.82
C ALA A 57 10.93 -12.84 5.77
N PRO A 58 12.18 -13.15 6.14
CA PRO A 58 13.13 -13.77 5.22
C PRO A 58 12.53 -15.05 4.65
N ARG A 59 12.65 -15.25 3.34
CA ARG A 59 12.21 -16.50 2.71
C ARG A 59 13.14 -17.63 3.13
N THR A 60 12.78 -18.39 4.15
CA THR A 60 13.51 -19.59 4.58
C THR A 60 13.20 -20.76 3.63
N GLY A 61 13.90 -20.86 2.49
CA GLY A 61 14.07 -22.10 1.69
C GLY A 61 12.83 -22.89 1.21
N ALA A 62 11.62 -22.55 1.62
CA ALA A 62 10.39 -23.20 1.17
C ALA A 62 9.88 -22.43 -0.05
N GLU A 63 9.89 -23.10 -1.18
CA GLU A 63 9.25 -22.63 -2.41
C GLU A 63 7.82 -22.19 -2.07
N SER A 64 7.49 -20.92 -2.36
CA SER A 64 6.11 -20.49 -2.34
C SER A 64 5.43 -21.24 -3.48
N LYS A 65 4.54 -22.19 -3.17
CA LYS A 65 3.62 -22.68 -4.19
C LYS A 65 2.97 -21.46 -4.85
N PRO A 66 2.88 -21.42 -6.19
CA PRO A 66 2.28 -20.29 -6.88
C PRO A 66 0.90 -20.02 -6.27
N VAL A 67 0.66 -18.78 -5.85
CA VAL A 67 -0.70 -18.32 -5.61
C VAL A 67 -1.41 -18.49 -6.96
N PRO A 68 -2.52 -19.24 -7.05
CA PRO A 68 -3.27 -19.33 -8.29
C PRO A 68 -3.65 -17.91 -8.69
N THR A 69 -3.22 -17.47 -9.88
CA THR A 69 -3.77 -16.26 -10.48
C THR A 69 -5.27 -16.43 -10.51
N PRO A 70 -6.08 -15.47 -10.00
CA PRO A 70 -7.50 -15.50 -10.23
C PRO A 70 -7.67 -15.51 -11.75
N ASP A 71 -8.16 -16.63 -12.26
CA ASP A 71 -8.39 -16.82 -13.68
C ASP A 71 -9.12 -15.63 -14.27
N ALA A 72 -8.71 -15.30 -15.48
CA ALA A 72 -9.25 -14.24 -16.32
C ALA A 72 -10.72 -14.54 -16.69
N ASP A 73 -11.62 -14.36 -15.74
CA ASP A 73 -13.05 -14.22 -16.03
C ASP A 73 -13.73 -13.35 -14.97
N ARG A 74 -13.39 -12.06 -15.01
CA ARG A 74 -14.05 -11.04 -14.18
C ARG A 74 -15.38 -10.68 -14.84
N GLY A 75 -16.36 -11.56 -14.68
CA GLY A 75 -17.77 -11.19 -14.80
C GLY A 75 -18.06 -10.05 -13.83
N THR A 76 -18.56 -8.95 -14.36
CA THR A 76 -18.86 -7.69 -13.68
C THR A 76 -19.69 -7.91 -12.40
N LYS A 77 -19.16 -7.47 -11.25
CA LYS A 77 -19.98 -7.23 -10.05
C LYS A 77 -19.82 -5.78 -9.60
N THR A 78 -20.60 -4.91 -10.23
CA THR A 78 -21.04 -3.65 -9.63
C THR A 78 -22.16 -3.97 -8.65
N ALA A 79 -21.92 -3.81 -7.36
CA ALA A 79 -22.96 -3.55 -6.37
C ALA A 79 -22.34 -2.95 -5.10
N ILE A 80 -22.46 -1.63 -5.02
CA ILE A 80 -22.54 -0.84 -3.80
C ILE A 80 -23.68 -1.41 -2.94
N ASP A 81 -23.37 -1.94 -1.75
CA ASP A 81 -24.39 -2.41 -0.81
C ASP A 81 -24.60 -1.36 0.28
N ALA A 82 -25.59 -0.50 0.04
CA ALA A 82 -26.20 0.35 1.04
C ALA A 82 -27.60 -0.18 1.28
N GLY A 83 -27.85 -0.80 2.43
CA GLY A 83 -29.21 -1.11 2.86
C GLY A 83 -29.34 -2.40 3.66
N ARG A 84 -29.48 -2.23 4.97
CA ARG A 84 -29.96 -3.27 5.88
C ARG A 84 -31.47 -3.46 5.63
N SER A 85 -31.92 -4.64 5.20
CA SER A 85 -33.30 -5.09 5.48
C SER A 85 -33.43 -6.60 5.41
N THR A 86 -34.21 -7.10 6.36
CA THR A 86 -34.64 -8.47 6.59
C THR A 86 -35.44 -9.04 5.43
N ASP A 87 -35.16 -10.27 5.00
CA ASP A 87 -36.14 -11.38 5.05
C ASP A 87 -35.58 -12.66 4.45
N ALA A 88 -35.90 -13.77 5.11
CA ALA A 88 -35.49 -15.11 4.75
C ALA A 88 -36.28 -15.60 3.52
N ALA A 89 -35.58 -15.83 2.43
CA ALA A 89 -35.98 -16.78 1.40
C ALA A 89 -34.71 -17.46 0.85
N GLN A 90 -34.57 -18.75 1.16
CA GLN A 90 -33.49 -19.60 0.65
C GLN A 90 -33.68 -19.83 -0.85
N ASP A 91 -32.75 -19.32 -1.65
CA ASP A 91 -32.61 -19.64 -3.07
C ASP A 91 -32.00 -21.06 -3.21
N PRO A 92 -32.68 -22.02 -3.86
CA PRO A 92 -32.23 -23.41 -3.98
C PRO A 92 -31.07 -23.61 -4.98
N ALA A 93 -30.55 -22.55 -5.62
CA ALA A 93 -29.44 -22.64 -6.58
C ALA A 93 -28.04 -22.45 -5.96
N ARG A 94 -27.89 -22.33 -4.63
CA ARG A 94 -26.56 -22.36 -4.00
C ARG A 94 -26.00 -23.77 -4.00
N GLY A 95 -25.24 -24.09 -5.05
CA GLY A 95 -24.24 -25.15 -4.99
C GLY A 95 -23.41 -25.02 -3.72
N THR A 96 -23.19 -26.12 -3.03
CA THR A 96 -22.37 -26.18 -1.83
C THR A 96 -20.94 -25.84 -2.20
N GLU A 97 -20.53 -24.58 -2.06
CA GLU A 97 -19.12 -24.23 -2.10
C GLU A 97 -18.43 -24.92 -0.92
N THR A 98 -17.85 -26.08 -1.22
CA THR A 98 -17.01 -26.84 -0.30
C THR A 98 -15.79 -25.98 0.03
N GLY A 99 -15.76 -25.47 1.27
CA GLY A 99 -14.54 -25.10 1.98
C GLY A 99 -13.89 -23.79 1.53
N LYS A 100 -14.14 -22.70 2.26
CA LYS A 100 -13.24 -21.55 2.27
C LYS A 100 -11.83 -22.05 2.60
N PRO A 101 -10.79 -21.78 1.78
CA PRO A 101 -9.45 -22.29 2.05
C PRO A 101 -8.98 -21.83 3.43
N SER A 102 -8.40 -22.75 4.20
CA SER A 102 -7.85 -22.46 5.52
C SER A 102 -6.76 -21.40 5.41
N ARG A 103 -6.74 -20.44 6.35
CA ARG A 103 -5.68 -19.42 6.43
C ARG A 103 -4.30 -20.10 6.47
N PRO A 104 -3.32 -19.68 5.66
CA PRO A 104 -1.97 -20.22 5.75
C PRO A 104 -1.40 -20.02 7.16
N PRO A 105 -0.47 -20.88 7.61
CA PRO A 105 0.21 -20.67 8.88
C PRO A 105 0.89 -19.31 8.89
N LEU A 106 0.94 -18.68 10.07
CA LEU A 106 1.71 -17.45 10.24
C LEU A 106 3.19 -17.75 10.02
N ALA A 107 3.91 -16.77 9.48
CA ALA A 107 5.36 -16.84 9.42
C ALA A 107 5.95 -16.84 10.83
N ASP A 108 7.17 -17.36 10.97
CA ASP A 108 7.94 -17.25 12.20
C ASP A 108 8.23 -15.77 12.53
N PRO A 109 8.40 -15.43 13.82
CA PRO A 109 8.82 -14.09 14.22
C PRO A 109 10.11 -13.67 13.50
N VAL A 110 10.13 -12.43 13.02
CA VAL A 110 11.30 -11.85 12.35
C VAL A 110 12.40 -11.60 13.38
N ASP A 111 13.65 -11.90 13.04
CA ASP A 111 14.80 -11.58 13.88
C ASP A 111 14.87 -10.05 14.16
N PRO A 112 14.96 -9.60 15.42
CA PRO A 112 14.95 -8.18 15.75
C PRO A 112 16.08 -7.37 15.11
N SER A 113 17.27 -7.95 14.93
CA SER A 113 18.41 -7.24 14.33
C SER A 113 18.21 -7.05 12.83
N TYR A 114 17.67 -8.06 12.15
CA TYR A 114 17.25 -7.96 10.76
C TYR A 114 16.12 -6.94 10.60
N ALA A 115 15.10 -7.00 11.45
CA ALA A 115 13.95 -6.09 11.42
C ALA A 115 14.40 -4.63 11.58
N LEU A 116 15.27 -4.35 12.55
CA LEU A 116 15.82 -3.01 12.76
C LEU A 116 16.56 -2.50 11.52
N GLN A 117 17.42 -3.33 10.91
CA GLN A 117 18.19 -2.95 9.72
C GLN A 117 17.27 -2.65 8.53
N ALA A 118 16.31 -3.53 8.25
CA ALA A 118 15.36 -3.37 7.15
C ALA A 118 14.46 -2.15 7.35
N ALA A 119 13.87 -1.99 8.54
CA ALA A 119 13.03 -0.85 8.87
C ALA A 119 13.80 0.48 8.77
N THR A 120 15.04 0.53 9.28
CA THR A 120 15.90 1.70 9.16
C THR A 120 16.17 2.07 7.70
N ALA A 121 16.40 1.07 6.84
CA ALA A 121 16.61 1.31 5.41
C ALA A 121 15.37 1.90 4.72
N MET A 122 14.17 1.40 5.05
CA MET A 122 12.91 1.94 4.52
C MET A 122 12.64 3.37 5.00
N VAL A 123 12.80 3.64 6.29
CA VAL A 123 12.68 4.99 6.86
C VAL A 123 13.63 5.95 6.15
N ALA A 124 14.90 5.57 5.99
CA ALA A 124 15.87 6.36 5.24
C ALA A 124 15.46 6.54 3.77
N GLY A 125 14.87 5.53 3.14
CA GLY A 125 14.30 5.60 1.80
C GLY A 125 13.22 6.67 1.66
N LEU A 126 12.30 6.76 2.62
CA LEU A 126 11.24 7.78 2.61
C LEU A 126 11.81 9.20 2.74
N PHE A 127 12.82 9.40 3.58
CA PHE A 127 13.51 10.70 3.68
C PHE A 127 14.34 11.03 2.43
N ARG A 128 14.96 10.04 1.78
CA ARG A 128 15.62 10.24 0.49
C ARG A 128 14.62 10.65 -0.59
N LEU A 129 13.41 10.06 -0.58
CA LEU A 129 12.33 10.45 -1.48
C LEU A 129 11.92 11.91 -1.30
N GLU A 130 11.68 12.35 -0.07
CA GLU A 130 11.42 13.76 0.24
C GLU A 130 12.55 14.65 -0.28
N ALA A 131 13.81 14.32 0.03
CA ALA A 131 14.97 15.10 -0.39
C ALA A 131 15.14 15.19 -1.92
N ALA A 132 14.81 14.13 -2.66
CA ALA A 132 14.89 14.10 -4.12
C ALA A 132 13.70 14.78 -4.81
N SER A 133 12.61 15.06 -4.09
CA SER A 133 11.33 15.48 -4.67
C SER A 133 11.27 16.90 -5.22
N ALA A 134 12.29 17.74 -4.97
CA ALA A 134 12.24 19.17 -5.23
C ALA A 134 11.01 19.87 -4.59
N GLY A 135 10.61 19.41 -3.40
CA GLY A 135 9.47 19.96 -2.64
C GLY A 135 8.11 19.39 -3.03
N GLN A 136 8.05 18.39 -3.92
CA GLN A 136 6.79 17.77 -4.34
C GLN A 136 6.27 16.71 -3.36
N VAL A 137 7.12 16.24 -2.44
CA VAL A 137 6.77 15.29 -1.38
C VAL A 137 7.29 15.84 -0.06
N LYS A 138 6.52 15.72 1.02
CA LYS A 138 6.93 16.10 2.37
C LYS A 138 6.59 15.01 3.37
N VAL A 139 7.55 14.60 4.20
CA VAL A 139 7.30 13.72 5.35
C VAL A 139 6.74 14.57 6.49
N VAL A 140 5.44 14.42 6.74
CA VAL A 140 4.70 15.22 7.73
C VAL A 140 4.68 14.53 9.09
N ARG A 141 4.67 15.33 10.16
CA ARG A 141 4.67 14.87 11.56
C ARG A 141 3.58 15.53 12.40
N THR A 142 2.91 16.53 11.86
CA THR A 142 1.84 17.27 12.54
C THR A 142 0.65 17.46 11.61
N VAL A 143 -0.53 17.68 12.20
CA VAL A 143 -1.74 18.01 11.43
C VAL A 143 -1.56 19.31 10.65
N GLY A 144 -0.91 20.33 11.21
CA GLY A 144 -0.66 21.59 10.50
C GLY A 144 0.24 21.43 9.27
N GLU A 145 1.22 20.52 9.31
CA GLU A 145 2.01 20.18 8.11
C GLU A 145 1.19 19.42 7.07
N LEU A 146 0.30 18.52 7.50
CA LEU A 146 -0.61 17.81 6.62
C LEU A 146 -1.57 18.79 5.93
N ASP A 147 -2.22 19.68 6.69
CA ASP A 147 -3.14 20.69 6.17
C ASP A 147 -2.43 21.58 5.12
N ALA A 148 -1.21 22.05 5.42
CA ALA A 148 -0.42 22.84 4.47
C ALA A 148 -0.11 22.09 3.16
N CYS A 149 0.15 20.78 3.22
CA CYS A 149 0.31 19.96 2.03
C CYS A 149 -1.01 19.81 1.25
N LEU A 150 -2.12 19.57 1.94
CA LEU A 150 -3.45 19.39 1.31
C LEU A 150 -3.97 20.67 0.63
N GLU A 151 -3.56 21.84 1.12
CA GLU A 151 -3.85 23.15 0.52
C GLU A 151 -2.92 23.50 -0.67
N SER A 152 -1.88 22.69 -0.91
CA SER A 152 -0.89 22.89 -1.98
C SER A 152 -0.78 21.66 -2.89
N ASP A 153 0.14 21.67 -3.86
CA ASP A 153 0.39 20.52 -4.76
C ASP A 153 1.53 19.61 -4.24
N VAL A 154 1.62 19.47 -2.91
CA VAL A 154 2.65 18.67 -2.23
C VAL A 154 2.01 17.39 -1.68
N LEU A 155 2.54 16.24 -2.08
CA LEU A 155 2.11 14.95 -1.52
C LEU A 155 2.61 14.82 -0.09
N ALA A 156 1.69 14.72 0.87
CA ALA A 156 2.02 14.46 2.26
C ALA A 156 2.28 12.96 2.49
N ALA A 157 3.48 12.63 2.98
CA ALA A 157 3.85 11.28 3.36
C ALA A 157 3.82 11.15 4.89
N ILE A 158 2.98 10.26 5.40
CA ILE A 158 2.92 9.92 6.82
C ILE A 158 3.70 8.62 7.01
N LEU A 159 4.73 8.63 7.87
CA LEU A 159 5.50 7.43 8.19
C LEU A 159 4.64 6.46 9.02
N HIS A 160 4.46 5.23 8.55
CA HIS A 160 3.63 4.21 9.18
C HIS A 160 4.42 2.93 9.39
N PHE A 161 4.44 2.36 10.59
CA PHE A 161 5.03 1.03 10.83
C PHE A 161 3.95 -0.05 10.75
N GLU A 162 4.14 -1.02 9.85
CA GLU A 162 3.29 -2.19 9.71
C GLU A 162 3.97 -3.40 10.35
N GLY A 163 3.73 -3.56 11.66
CA GLY A 163 4.38 -4.58 12.50
C GLY A 163 5.40 -3.97 13.46
N ALA A 164 5.39 -4.42 14.72
CA ALA A 164 6.27 -3.96 15.81
C ALA A 164 6.66 -5.13 16.72
#